data_AF-A0A1U7IRM7-F1
#
_entry.id   AF-A0A1U7IRM7-F1
#
_cell.length_a   1.000
_cell.length_b   1.000
_cell.length_c   1.000
_cell.angle_alpha   90.00
_cell.angle_beta   90.00
_cell.angle_gamma   90.00
#
_symmetry.space_group_name_H-M   'P 1'
#
loop_
_entity.id
_entity.type
_entity.pdbx_description
1 polymer ?
#
loop_
_entity_poly.entity_id
_entity_poly.type
_entity_poly.pdbx_seq_one_letter_code
_entity_poly.pdbx_strand_id
1 'polypeptide(L)'
;MKLSSAPPTLSAPESRNLTKDAQLTVIESTRETTDSVKLGNPTQESSKKLSTGALAVFGSSFVTIFLSEMGDKTQVATLLMSAESHSPWLVFAGASSALIATSLLGVLLGRWLATKVSPQILNKAAGISMLVITMQLVWEIFHS
;
A
#
# COMPACT_ATOMS: atom_id res chain seq x y z
N MET A 1 -55.16 6.71 -77.55
CA MET A 1 -53.96 7.14 -78.29
C MET A 1 -53.10 7.97 -77.36
N LYS A 2 -51.78 7.77 -77.41
CA LYS A 2 -50.73 8.48 -76.67
C LYS A 2 -50.73 9.99 -76.96
N LEU A 3 -50.21 10.78 -76.00
CA LEU A 3 -49.13 11.79 -76.11
C LEU A 3 -49.35 12.84 -75.00
N SER A 4 -48.50 12.87 -73.96
CA SER A 4 -47.20 13.56 -73.94
C SER A 4 -47.33 15.07 -73.95
N SER A 5 -47.30 15.67 -72.76
CA SER A 5 -46.88 17.06 -72.55
C SER A 5 -46.52 17.31 -71.09
N ALA A 6 -45.32 16.90 -70.69
CA ALA A 6 -44.68 17.42 -69.49
C ALA A 6 -43.65 18.49 -69.89
N PRO A 7 -43.89 19.76 -69.55
CA PRO A 7 -42.83 20.77 -69.44
C PRO A 7 -42.71 21.27 -67.98
N PRO A 8 -41.81 22.22 -67.72
CA PRO A 8 -40.37 22.07 -67.49
C PRO A 8 -40.05 21.68 -66.03
N THR A 9 -39.01 20.90 -65.80
CA THR A 9 -38.46 20.68 -64.46
C THR A 9 -37.84 21.98 -63.96
N LEU A 10 -38.60 22.73 -63.16
CA LEU A 10 -38.12 23.84 -62.35
C LEU A 10 -37.14 23.29 -61.31
N SER A 11 -35.93 23.85 -61.35
CA SER A 11 -34.78 23.55 -60.50
C SER A 11 -35.16 23.49 -59.02
N ALA A 12 -35.07 22.31 -58.40
CA ALA A 12 -35.07 22.16 -56.95
C ALA A 12 -33.61 22.26 -56.43
N PRO A 13 -33.36 22.96 -55.32
CA PRO A 13 -32.03 23.38 -54.90
C PRO A 13 -31.18 22.20 -54.40
N GLU A 14 -29.96 22.15 -54.94
CA GLU A 14 -28.85 21.33 -54.46
C GLU A 14 -28.66 21.53 -52.95
N SER A 15 -29.19 20.59 -52.16
CA SER A 15 -29.05 20.55 -50.70
C SER A 15 -27.64 20.04 -50.36
N ARG A 16 -26.67 20.95 -50.47
CA ARG A 16 -25.26 20.72 -50.13
C ARG A 16 -25.12 20.26 -48.68
N ASN A 17 -24.15 19.37 -48.49
CA ASN A 17 -23.81 18.64 -47.26
C ASN A 17 -23.42 19.55 -46.07
N LEU A 18 -24.34 20.36 -45.57
CA LEU A 18 -24.10 21.28 -44.44
C LEU A 18 -23.68 20.57 -43.14
N THR A 19 -23.95 19.27 -43.00
CA THR A 19 -23.63 18.50 -41.79
C THR A 19 -22.21 17.93 -41.79
N LYS A 20 -21.60 17.74 -42.97
CA LYS A 20 -20.23 17.18 -43.05
C LYS A 20 -19.19 18.23 -42.74
N ASP A 21 -19.40 19.46 -43.19
CA ASP A 21 -18.47 20.57 -42.99
C ASP A 21 -18.42 21.03 -41.53
N ALA A 22 -19.56 21.01 -40.83
CA ALA A 22 -19.62 21.30 -39.40
C ALA A 22 -18.83 20.29 -38.55
N GLN A 23 -18.85 19.00 -38.92
CA GLN A 23 -18.08 17.96 -38.23
C GLN A 23 -16.58 18.05 -38.52
N LEU A 24 -16.19 18.46 -39.73
CA LEU A 24 -14.79 18.69 -40.09
C LEU A 24 -14.20 19.87 -39.32
N THR A 25 -14.95 20.94 -39.06
CA THR A 25 -14.47 22.10 -38.27
C THR A 25 -14.25 21.77 -36.78
N VAL A 26 -15.09 20.93 -36.18
CA VAL A 26 -14.96 20.53 -34.76
C VAL A 26 -13.76 19.62 -34.52
N ILE A 27 -13.46 18.74 -35.49
CA ILE A 27 -12.33 17.81 -35.40
C ILE A 27 -10.99 18.54 -35.63
N GLU A 28 -10.94 19.55 -36.51
CA GLU A 28 -9.72 20.34 -36.76
C GLU A 28 -9.35 21.23 -35.55
N SER A 29 -10.33 21.84 -34.89
CA SER A 29 -10.12 22.69 -33.71
C SER A 29 -9.57 21.95 -32.49
N THR A 30 -9.70 20.62 -32.44
CA THR A 30 -9.17 19.77 -31.36
C THR A 30 -7.72 19.33 -31.63
N ARG A 31 -7.28 19.37 -32.89
CA ARG A 31 -5.94 18.90 -33.27
C ARG A 31 -4.82 19.88 -32.91
N GLU A 32 -5.09 21.18 -32.81
CA GLU A 32 -4.05 22.18 -32.55
C GLU A 32 -3.66 22.35 -31.07
N THR A 33 -4.39 21.75 -30.11
CA THR A 33 -4.10 21.92 -28.67
C THR A 33 -3.14 20.87 -28.09
N THR A 34 -2.69 19.89 -28.88
CA THR A 34 -1.87 18.75 -28.37
C THR A 34 -0.36 18.90 -28.63
N ASP A 35 0.10 20.01 -29.21
CA ASP A 35 1.53 20.20 -29.55
C ASP A 35 2.28 21.21 -28.67
N SER A 36 1.73 21.65 -27.54
CA SER A 36 2.39 22.67 -26.72
C SER A 36 2.17 22.54 -25.22
N VAL A 37 2.61 21.42 -24.62
CA VAL A 37 3.08 21.45 -23.21
C VAL A 37 4.29 20.54 -23.04
N LYS A 38 5.48 21.17 -23.00
CA LYS A 38 6.74 20.62 -22.51
C LYS A 38 7.16 21.45 -21.28
N LEU A 39 7.94 20.84 -20.38
CA LEU A 39 8.59 21.37 -19.15
C LEU A 39 7.75 21.28 -17.87
N GLY A 40 8.13 20.60 -16.79
CA GLY A 40 9.34 19.86 -16.42
C GLY A 40 9.38 19.69 -14.89
N ASN A 41 9.80 18.53 -14.39
CA ASN A 41 10.77 18.39 -13.28
C ASN A 41 11.14 16.89 -13.11
N PRO A 42 12.39 16.57 -12.74
CA PRO A 42 13.05 15.30 -13.01
C PRO A 42 13.06 14.35 -11.80
N THR A 43 13.50 13.11 -12.07
CA THR A 43 14.05 12.15 -11.10
C THR A 43 13.00 11.63 -10.10
N GLN A 44 12.49 10.43 -10.25
CA GLN A 44 13.28 9.24 -9.98
C GLN A 44 12.94 8.06 -10.90
N GLU A 45 14.02 7.47 -11.37
CA GLU A 45 14.13 6.20 -12.06
C GLU A 45 13.10 5.16 -11.58
N SER A 46 12.33 4.64 -12.53
CA SER A 46 12.54 3.26 -13.01
C SER A 46 13.04 2.26 -11.95
N SER A 47 12.34 2.11 -10.83
CA SER A 47 12.53 0.94 -9.97
C SER A 47 11.86 -0.22 -10.69
N LYS A 48 12.70 -1.00 -11.39
CA LYS A 48 12.34 -2.10 -12.27
C LYS A 48 11.04 -2.80 -11.86
N LYS A 49 10.09 -2.86 -12.80
CA LYS A 49 9.20 -4.02 -12.93
C LYS A 49 10.09 -5.26 -13.10
N LEU A 50 10.50 -5.86 -11.99
CA LEU A 50 11.01 -7.22 -11.96
C LEU A 50 9.94 -8.07 -11.30
N SER A 51 9.50 -9.07 -12.04
CA SER A 51 8.74 -10.21 -11.56
C SER A 51 9.43 -10.81 -10.33
N THR A 52 9.07 -10.32 -9.14
CA THR A 52 9.71 -10.69 -7.87
C THR A 52 8.71 -10.45 -6.72
N GLY A 53 7.41 -10.68 -6.92
CA GLY A 53 6.39 -10.37 -5.90
C GLY A 53 6.69 -10.99 -4.53
N ALA A 54 7.07 -12.26 -4.48
CA ALA A 54 7.34 -12.94 -3.22
C ALA A 54 8.66 -12.54 -2.58
N LEU A 55 9.77 -12.48 -3.34
CA LEU A 55 11.07 -12.12 -2.78
C LEU A 55 11.18 -10.62 -2.48
N ALA A 56 10.45 -9.76 -3.20
CA ALA A 56 10.33 -8.34 -2.86
C ALA A 56 9.47 -8.13 -1.62
N VAL A 57 8.36 -8.86 -1.45
CA VAL A 57 7.55 -8.83 -0.22
C VAL A 57 8.33 -9.41 0.97
N PHE A 58 9.07 -10.50 0.76
CA PHE A 58 9.95 -11.06 1.78
C PHE A 58 11.06 -10.07 2.15
N GLY A 59 11.74 -9.49 1.17
CA GLY A 59 12.82 -8.52 1.38
C GLY A 59 12.33 -7.24 2.07
N SER A 60 11.19 -6.69 1.65
CA SER A 60 10.62 -5.49 2.27
C SER A 60 10.13 -5.76 3.69
N SER A 61 9.45 -6.89 3.94
CA SER A 61 9.00 -7.28 5.28
C SER A 61 10.19 -7.59 6.19
N PHE A 62 11.19 -8.32 5.69
CA PHE A 62 12.41 -8.62 6.42
C PHE A 62 13.14 -7.33 6.82
N VAL A 63 13.40 -6.41 5.89
CA VAL A 63 14.08 -5.14 6.21
C VAL A 63 13.27 -4.32 7.20
N THR A 64 11.95 -4.25 7.04
CA THR A 64 11.06 -3.49 7.95
C THR A 64 11.08 -4.07 9.36
N ILE A 65 10.90 -5.39 9.49
CA ILE A 65 10.91 -6.08 10.78
C ILE A 65 12.32 -6.02 11.39
N PHE A 66 13.35 -6.28 10.59
CA PHE A 66 14.73 -6.22 11.02
C PHE A 66 15.13 -4.84 11.53
N LEU A 67 14.75 -3.74 10.85
CA LEU A 67 14.99 -2.39 11.36
C LEU A 67 14.17 -2.08 12.61
N SER A 68 12.94 -2.60 12.70
CA SER A 68 12.10 -2.45 13.88
C SER A 68 12.61 -3.25 15.08
N GLU A 69 13.33 -4.35 14.84
CA GLU A 69 13.87 -5.24 15.88
C GLU A 69 15.37 -5.04 16.14
N MET A 70 16.13 -4.45 15.21
CA MET A 70 17.55 -4.13 15.38
C MET A 70 17.69 -3.10 16.49
N GLY A 71 18.18 -3.56 17.63
CA GLY A 71 18.31 -2.73 18.83
C GLY A 71 17.13 -2.86 19.80
N ASP A 72 16.26 -3.87 19.65
CA ASP A 72 15.37 -4.23 20.74
C ASP A 72 16.22 -4.55 21.98
N LYS A 73 15.85 -3.95 23.12
CA LYS A 73 16.57 -4.11 24.38
C LYS A 73 16.65 -5.58 24.77
N THR A 74 15.68 -6.40 24.34
CA THR A 74 15.67 -7.86 24.52
C THR A 74 16.85 -8.55 23.83
N GLN A 75 17.27 -8.09 22.64
CA GLN A 75 18.43 -8.66 21.93
C GLN A 75 19.74 -8.36 22.69
N VAL A 76 19.90 -7.14 23.20
CA VAL A 76 21.07 -6.74 23.98
C VAL A 76 21.08 -7.43 25.36
N ALA A 77 19.93 -7.55 26.02
CA ALA A 77 19.80 -8.27 27.28
C ALA A 77 20.15 -9.76 27.13
N THR A 78 19.68 -10.40 26.06
CA THR A 78 20.01 -11.81 25.76
C THR A 78 21.49 -11.98 25.43
N LEU A 79 22.08 -11.04 24.67
CA LEU A 79 23.50 -11.03 24.37
C LEU A 79 24.35 -10.85 25.64
N LEU A 80 24.01 -9.91 26.50
CA LEU A 80 24.71 -9.66 27.77
C LEU A 80 24.60 -10.86 28.71
N MET A 81 23.40 -11.43 28.88
CA MET A 81 23.19 -12.63 29.68
C MET A 81 23.95 -13.84 29.13
N SER A 82 24.08 -13.94 27.80
CA SER A 82 24.88 -14.98 27.13
C SER A 82 26.38 -14.74 27.31
N ALA A 83 26.83 -13.48 27.25
CA ALA A 83 28.24 -13.09 27.39
C ALA A 83 28.75 -13.20 28.83
N GLU A 84 27.88 -12.98 29.83
CA GLU A 84 28.23 -13.13 31.25
C GLU A 84 28.16 -14.59 31.72
N SER A 85 27.42 -15.45 31.00
CA SER A 85 27.33 -16.87 31.31
C SER A 85 28.55 -17.66 30.83
N HIS A 86 29.11 -18.47 31.73
CA HIS A 86 30.14 -19.47 31.40
C HIS A 86 29.67 -20.53 30.37
N SER A 87 28.36 -20.58 30.05
CA SER A 87 27.77 -21.54 29.11
C SER A 87 26.74 -20.86 28.18
N PRO A 88 27.16 -20.21 27.09
CA PRO A 88 26.29 -19.44 26.20
C PRO A 88 25.18 -20.29 25.56
N TRP A 89 25.43 -21.59 25.33
CA TRP A 89 24.43 -22.52 24.81
C TRP A 89 23.25 -22.68 25.79
N LEU A 90 23.53 -22.76 27.09
CA LEU A 90 22.49 -22.98 28.10
C LEU A 90 21.54 -21.77 28.23
N VAL A 91 22.11 -20.56 28.11
CA VAL A 91 21.32 -19.31 28.06
C VAL A 91 20.47 -19.26 26.80
N PHE A 92 21.03 -19.62 25.64
CA PHE A 92 20.29 -19.69 24.39
C PHE A 92 19.12 -20.69 24.48
N ALA A 93 19.35 -21.89 25.03
CA ALA A 93 18.31 -22.89 25.23
C ALA A 93 17.21 -22.40 26.19
N GLY A 94 17.60 -21.73 27.29
CA GLY A 94 16.68 -21.16 28.26
C GLY A 94 15.82 -20.05 27.65
N ALA A 95 16.43 -19.08 26.97
CA ALA A 95 15.72 -17.99 26.29
C ALA A 95 14.80 -18.51 25.18
N SER A 96 15.27 -19.47 24.37
CA SER A 96 14.47 -20.10 23.31
C SER A 96 13.26 -20.84 23.89
N SER A 97 13.47 -21.60 24.97
CA SER A 97 12.39 -22.33 25.64
C SER A 97 11.37 -21.37 26.28
N ALA A 98 11.84 -20.30 26.91
CA ALA A 98 10.98 -19.26 27.47
C ALA A 98 10.15 -18.55 26.39
N LEU A 99 10.76 -18.27 25.24
CA LEU A 99 10.06 -17.65 24.11
C LEU A 99 8.99 -18.58 23.53
N ILE A 100 9.29 -19.86 23.35
CA ILE A 100 8.33 -20.86 22.87
C ILE A 100 7.17 -21.00 23.87
N ALA A 101 7.46 -21.12 25.16
CA ALA A 101 6.46 -21.25 26.20
C ALA A 101 5.55 -20.01 26.26
N THR A 102 6.14 -18.82 26.23
CA THR A 102 5.42 -17.54 26.24
C THR A 102 4.56 -17.40 24.98
N SER A 103 5.08 -17.75 23.82
CA SER A 103 4.34 -17.72 22.55
C SER A 103 3.16 -18.69 22.57
N LEU A 104 3.36 -19.91 23.06
CA LEU A 104 2.30 -20.91 23.17
C LEU A 104 1.18 -20.46 24.11
N LEU A 105 1.55 -19.92 25.27
CA LEU A 105 0.60 -19.32 26.21
C LEU A 105 -0.13 -18.14 25.56
N GLY A 106 0.58 -17.24 24.90
CA GLY A 106 -0.01 -16.09 24.20
C GLY A 106 -1.01 -16.51 23.11
N VAL A 107 -0.69 -17.52 22.31
CA VAL A 107 -1.60 -18.07 21.30
C VAL A 107 -2.82 -18.73 21.94
N LEU A 108 -2.64 -19.50 23.02
CA LEU A 108 -3.75 -20.15 23.71
C LEU A 108 -4.70 -19.13 24.33
N LEU A 109 -4.16 -18.15 25.06
CA LEU A 109 -4.92 -17.05 25.65
C LEU A 109 -5.58 -16.18 24.58
N GLY A 110 -4.85 -15.84 23.52
CA GLY A 110 -5.36 -15.04 22.41
C GLY A 110 -6.50 -15.73 21.67
N ARG A 111 -6.39 -17.05 21.40
CA ARG A 111 -7.47 -17.85 20.81
C ARG A 111 -8.69 -17.89 21.73
N TRP A 112 -8.48 -18.15 23.03
CA TRP A 112 -9.58 -18.16 24.00
C TRP A 112 -10.28 -16.80 24.06
N LEU A 113 -9.52 -15.70 24.13
CA LEU A 113 -10.05 -14.35 24.18
C LEU A 113 -10.81 -13.98 22.90
N ALA A 114 -10.29 -14.38 21.72
CA ALA A 114 -10.93 -14.15 20.44
C ALA A 114 -12.28 -14.88 20.29
N THR A 115 -12.48 -16.01 20.98
CA THR A 115 -13.80 -16.68 21.00
C THR A 115 -14.84 -16.00 21.88
N LYS A 116 -14.40 -15.23 22.89
CA LYS A 116 -15.28 -14.59 23.88
C LYS A 116 -15.52 -13.11 23.60
N VAL A 117 -14.61 -12.44 22.91
CA VAL A 117 -14.59 -10.98 22.79
C VAL A 117 -14.62 -10.57 21.32
N SER A 118 -15.49 -9.58 21.00
CA SER A 118 -15.61 -9.04 19.64
C SER A 118 -14.30 -8.43 19.14
N PRO A 119 -13.92 -8.61 17.86
CA PRO A 119 -12.70 -8.04 17.26
C PRO A 119 -12.56 -6.53 17.45
N GLN A 120 -13.68 -5.80 17.50
CA GLN A 120 -13.69 -4.35 17.69
C GLN A 120 -13.19 -3.94 19.08
N ILE A 121 -13.49 -4.75 20.10
CA ILE A 121 -13.05 -4.51 21.47
C ILE A 121 -11.55 -4.84 21.59
N LEU A 122 -11.09 -5.92 20.95
CA LEU A 122 -9.67 -6.27 20.89
C LEU A 122 -8.83 -5.16 20.27
N ASN A 123 -9.26 -4.62 19.12
CA ASN A 123 -8.53 -3.54 18.44
C ASN A 123 -8.47 -2.26 19.29
N LYS A 124 -9.59 -1.88 19.94
CA LYS A 124 -9.61 -0.74 20.87
C LYS A 124 -8.71 -0.98 22.08
N ALA A 125 -8.76 -2.18 22.67
CA ALA A 125 -7.94 -2.54 23.81
C ALA A 125 -6.45 -2.51 23.47
N ALA A 126 -6.05 -3.04 22.31
CA ALA A 126 -4.67 -3.00 21.84
C ALA A 126 -4.18 -1.55 21.70
N GLY A 127 -4.96 -0.67 21.05
CA GLY A 127 -4.61 0.75 20.91
C GLY A 127 -4.49 1.48 22.25
N ILE A 128 -5.44 1.26 23.17
CA ILE A 128 -5.39 1.85 24.52
C ILE A 128 -4.18 1.34 25.29
N SER A 129 -3.89 0.04 25.24
CA SER A 129 -2.73 -0.55 25.93
C SER A 129 -1.40 0.06 25.44
N MET A 130 -1.28 0.30 24.13
CA MET A 130 -0.13 0.98 23.53
C MET A 130 0.04 2.41 24.07
N LEU A 131 -1.06 3.18 24.13
CA LEU A 131 -1.04 4.54 24.68
C LEU A 131 -0.65 4.54 26.17
N VAL A 132 -1.19 3.61 26.95
CA VAL A 132 -0.87 3.50 28.38
C VAL A 132 0.60 3.16 28.60
N ILE A 133 1.14 2.18 27.88
CA ILE A 133 2.56 1.80 27.99
C ILE A 133 3.46 2.96 27.60
N THR A 134 3.12 3.68 26.54
CA THR A 134 3.87 4.87 26.09
C THR A 134 3.82 5.97 27.16
N MET A 135 2.65 6.23 27.73
CA MET A 135 2.49 7.24 28.77
C MET A 135 3.25 6.87 30.05
N GLN A 136 3.28 5.60 30.44
CA GLN A 136 4.09 5.11 31.57
C GLN A 136 5.58 5.29 31.32
N LEU A 137 6.08 4.93 30.15
CA LEU A 137 7.49 5.13 29.77
C LEU A 137 7.91 6.60 29.82
N VAL A 138 7.04 7.49 29.32
CA VAL A 138 7.29 8.94 29.38
C VAL A 138 7.25 9.41 30.84
N TRP A 139 6.33 8.94 31.66
CA TRP A 139 6.30 9.32 33.07
C TRP A 139 7.57 8.89 33.82
N GLU A 140 8.03 7.66 33.59
CA GLU A 140 9.27 7.15 34.17
C GLU A 140 10.50 7.96 33.74
N ILE A 141 10.56 8.43 32.48
CA ILE A 141 11.70 9.23 32.00
C ILE A 141 11.79 10.60 32.68
N PHE A 142 10.66 11.21 33.04
CA PHE A 142 10.63 12.50 33.71
C PHE A 142 10.80 12.39 35.23
N HIS A 143 10.53 11.21 35.81
CA HIS A 143 10.68 10.96 37.24
C HIS A 143 11.97 10.22 37.62
N SER A 144 12.81 9.85 36.64
CA SER A 144 14.16 9.30 36.83
C SER A 144 15.21 10.39 36.76
#